data_AF-A0A3N5NKF7-F1
#
_entry.id   AF-A0A3N5NKF7-F1
#
_cell.length_a   1.000
_cell.length_b   1.000
_cell.length_c   1.000
_cell.angle_alpha   90.00
_cell.angle_beta   90.00
_cell.angle_gamma   90.00
#
_symmetry.space_group_name_H-M   'P 1'
#
loop_
_entity.id
_entity.type
_entity.pdbx_description
1 polymer ?
#
loop_
_entity_poly.entity_id
_entity_poly.type
_entity_poly.pdbx_seq_one_letter_code
_entity_poly.pdbx_strand_id
1 'polypeptide(L)'
;MAAFNRGSLDVPANFLTPRTTFSLNSRSYESILGGSPDDPLIRLLARGAAGYRTAAKALQYALQGPRVVLESLTEPDDSGVRTAAFRVEGQLRDADEPFVAGATLRLGCAEGELRSVDVQCAEGDLARVAASRRA
;
A
#
# COMPACT_ATOMS: atom_id res chain seq x y z
N MET A 1 -15.63 -5.82 6.50
CA MET A 1 -14.23 -6.29 6.58
C MET A 1 -13.47 -5.80 5.34
N ALA A 2 -12.24 -5.29 5.50
CA ALA A 2 -11.45 -4.74 4.38
C ALA A 2 -11.16 -5.79 3.29
N ALA A 3 -11.06 -5.36 2.02
CA ALA A 3 -10.79 -6.26 0.88
C ALA A 3 -9.49 -7.06 1.06
N PHE A 4 -8.43 -6.38 1.50
CA PHE A 4 -7.14 -6.99 1.81
C PHE A 4 -7.24 -8.14 2.83
N ASN A 5 -7.97 -7.94 3.93
CA ASN A 5 -8.14 -8.95 4.98
C ASN A 5 -8.94 -10.18 4.54
N ARG A 6 -9.70 -10.08 3.44
CA ARG A 6 -10.37 -11.21 2.81
C ARG A 6 -9.44 -11.99 1.85
N GLY A 7 -8.20 -11.56 1.70
CA GLY A 7 -7.30 -12.02 0.64
C GLY A 7 -7.75 -11.58 -0.76
N SER A 8 -8.77 -10.73 -0.85
CA SER A 8 -9.30 -10.26 -2.13
C SER A 8 -8.41 -9.16 -2.68
N LEU A 9 -8.03 -9.34 -3.94
CA LEU A 9 -7.30 -8.36 -4.74
C LEU A 9 -8.24 -7.47 -5.55
N ASP A 10 -9.54 -7.77 -5.49
CA ASP A 10 -10.59 -7.06 -6.19
C ASP A 10 -11.06 -5.91 -5.31
N VAL A 11 -10.58 -4.73 -5.65
CA VAL A 11 -11.13 -3.48 -5.15
C VAL A 11 -12.45 -3.17 -5.85
N PRO A 12 -13.38 -2.43 -5.20
CA PRO A 12 -14.60 -1.98 -5.85
C PRO A 12 -14.31 -1.31 -7.20
N ALA A 13 -15.17 -1.56 -8.18
CA ALA A 13 -15.03 -0.96 -9.51
C ALA A 13 -14.95 0.58 -9.40
N ASN A 14 -14.08 1.18 -10.20
CA ASN A 14 -13.81 2.63 -10.24
C ASN A 14 -13.23 3.25 -8.96
N PHE A 15 -12.97 2.46 -7.90
CA PHE A 15 -12.31 3.00 -6.71
C PHE A 15 -10.83 3.35 -6.96
N LEU A 16 -10.12 2.49 -7.70
CA LEU A 16 -8.76 2.73 -8.15
C LEU A 16 -8.76 2.94 -9.67
N THR A 17 -8.49 4.16 -10.10
CA THR A 17 -8.43 4.52 -11.52
C THR A 17 -7.00 4.34 -12.06
N PRO A 18 -6.79 4.27 -13.37
CA PRO A 18 -5.43 4.29 -13.95
C PRO A 18 -4.60 5.53 -13.58
N ARG A 19 -5.25 6.58 -13.05
CA ARG A 19 -4.61 7.80 -12.57
C ARG A 19 -4.21 7.73 -11.09
N THR A 20 -4.70 6.76 -10.33
CA THR A 20 -4.37 6.62 -8.91
C THR A 20 -2.92 6.18 -8.76
N THR A 21 -2.10 7.00 -8.09
CA THR A 21 -0.67 6.76 -7.84
C THR A 21 -0.44 6.24 -6.43
N PHE A 22 0.68 5.54 -6.25
CA PHE A 22 1.07 4.98 -4.96
C PHE A 22 2.50 5.39 -4.61
N SER A 23 2.73 5.71 -3.34
CA SER A 23 4.07 5.92 -2.81
C SER A 23 4.26 5.21 -1.48
N LEU A 24 5.51 4.87 -1.17
CA LEU A 24 5.96 4.29 0.09
C LEU A 24 7.16 5.07 0.60
N ASN A 25 7.06 5.64 1.80
CA ASN A 25 8.08 6.50 2.40
C ASN A 25 8.58 7.57 1.41
N SER A 26 7.62 8.26 0.77
CA SER A 26 7.85 9.32 -0.23
C SER A 26 8.52 8.87 -1.54
N ARG A 27 8.66 7.56 -1.77
CA ARG A 27 9.13 6.99 -3.04
C ARG A 27 7.96 6.47 -3.85
N SER A 28 7.80 6.95 -5.09
CA SER A 28 6.76 6.45 -5.98
C SER A 28 6.99 5.00 -6.36
N TYR A 29 5.91 4.27 -6.61
CA TYR A 29 6.01 2.89 -7.11
C TYR A 29 6.72 2.81 -8.45
N GLU A 30 6.56 3.81 -9.32
CA GLU A 30 7.31 3.89 -10.59
C GLU A 30 8.83 3.91 -10.34
N SER A 31 9.29 4.70 -9.36
CA SER A 31 10.71 4.76 -8.98
C SER A 31 11.17 3.45 -8.34
N ILE A 32 10.34 2.80 -7.52
CA ILE A 32 10.65 1.51 -6.87
C ILE A 32 10.82 0.41 -7.92
N LEU A 33 10.02 0.42 -8.98
CA LEU A 33 10.12 -0.52 -10.10
C LEU A 33 11.28 -0.22 -11.05
N GLY A 34 12.05 0.86 -10.81
CA GLY A 34 13.24 1.22 -11.58
C GLY A 34 12.95 1.81 -12.96
N GLY A 35 11.70 2.20 -13.21
CA GLY A 35 11.27 2.71 -14.51
C GLY A 35 10.94 4.20 -14.52
N SER A 36 10.86 4.77 -15.72
CA SER A 36 10.41 6.15 -15.89
C SER A 36 8.92 6.29 -15.52
N PRO A 37 8.50 7.35 -14.81
CA PRO A 37 7.10 7.66 -14.60
C PRO A 37 6.32 7.91 -15.89
N ASP A 38 6.98 8.10 -17.03
CA ASP A 38 6.37 8.29 -18.35
C ASP A 38 6.29 7.00 -19.18
N ASP A 39 6.90 5.92 -18.70
CA ASP A 39 6.82 4.62 -19.38
C ASP A 39 5.41 4.02 -19.20
N PRO A 40 4.69 3.72 -20.30
CA PRO A 40 3.33 3.19 -20.22
C PRO A 40 3.26 1.82 -19.54
N LEU A 41 4.29 0.96 -19.67
CA LEU A 41 4.33 -0.35 -19.01
C LEU A 41 4.51 -0.19 -17.51
N ILE A 42 5.36 0.75 -17.09
CA ILE A 42 5.57 1.06 -15.67
C ILE A 42 4.29 1.61 -15.07
N ARG A 43 3.59 2.53 -15.76
CA ARG A 43 2.28 3.05 -15.31
C ARG A 43 1.24 1.94 -15.16
N LEU A 44 1.20 0.99 -16.09
CA LEU A 44 0.28 -0.16 -16.04
C LEU A 44 0.51 -1.05 -14.81
N LEU A 45 1.73 -1.12 -14.29
CA LEU A 45 2.07 -1.94 -13.12
C LEU A 45 2.01 -1.16 -11.80
N ALA A 46 2.33 0.13 -11.83
CA ALA A 46 2.49 0.98 -10.65
C ALA A 46 1.20 1.70 -10.21
N ARG A 47 0.20 1.83 -11.08
CA ARG A 47 -1.01 2.66 -10.84
C ARG A 47 -2.30 1.85 -10.76
N GLY A 48 -3.34 2.50 -10.24
CA GLY A 48 -4.69 1.96 -10.13
C GLY A 48 -4.75 0.59 -9.46
N ALA A 49 -5.66 -0.25 -9.95
CA ALA A 49 -5.85 -1.59 -9.40
C ALA A 49 -4.61 -2.49 -9.53
N ALA A 50 -3.78 -2.31 -10.56
CA ALA A 50 -2.57 -3.10 -10.74
C ALA A 50 -1.49 -2.75 -9.70
N GLY A 51 -1.26 -1.45 -9.45
CA GLY A 51 -0.38 -0.98 -8.38
C GLY A 51 -0.78 -1.53 -7.01
N TYR A 52 -2.07 -1.46 -6.68
CA TYR A 52 -2.61 -2.07 -5.48
C TYR A 52 -2.36 -3.57 -5.41
N ARG A 53 -2.62 -4.31 -6.48
CA ARG A 53 -2.39 -5.76 -6.54
C ARG A 53 -0.93 -6.11 -6.30
N THR A 54 -0.01 -5.37 -6.91
CA THR A 54 1.44 -5.54 -6.72
C THR A 54 1.83 -5.31 -5.26
N ALA A 55 1.36 -4.22 -4.66
CA ALA A 55 1.62 -3.90 -3.25
C ALA A 55 1.06 -4.99 -2.31
N ALA A 56 -0.21 -5.35 -2.50
CA ALA A 56 -0.90 -6.35 -1.69
C ALA A 56 -0.22 -7.72 -1.81
N LYS A 57 0.19 -8.13 -3.02
CA LYS A 57 0.93 -9.37 -3.23
C LYS A 57 2.31 -9.36 -2.59
N ALA A 58 3.03 -8.24 -2.62
CA ALA A 58 4.31 -8.13 -1.94
C ALA A 58 4.18 -8.36 -0.44
N LEU A 59 3.15 -7.78 0.21
CA LEU A 59 2.85 -8.02 1.63
C LEU A 59 2.41 -9.47 1.90
N GLN A 60 1.52 -10.02 1.07
CA GLN A 60 1.09 -11.43 1.16
C GLN A 60 2.22 -12.43 0.92
N TYR A 61 3.28 -12.01 0.21
CA TYR A 61 4.48 -12.82 0.02
C TYR A 61 5.41 -12.77 1.23
N ALA A 62 5.58 -11.59 1.85
CA ALA A 62 6.46 -11.43 3.01
C ALA A 62 5.85 -11.95 4.32
N LEU A 63 4.52 -11.93 4.44
CA LEU A 63 3.79 -12.25 5.67
C LEU A 63 2.86 -13.45 5.48
N GLN A 64 2.80 -14.33 6.47
CA GLN A 64 1.76 -15.33 6.63
C GLN A 64 0.57 -14.70 7.39
N GLY A 65 -0.65 -14.98 6.91
CA GLY A 65 -1.88 -14.46 7.49
C GLY A 65 -1.96 -12.94 7.67
N PRO A 66 -1.52 -12.10 6.69
CA PRO A 66 -1.44 -10.67 6.89
C PRO A 66 -2.83 -10.07 7.13
N ARG A 67 -2.91 -9.15 8.10
CA ARG A 67 -4.09 -8.36 8.41
C ARG A 67 -3.74 -6.89 8.49
N VAL A 68 -4.66 -6.06 8.01
CA VAL A 68 -4.61 -4.60 8.18
C VAL A 68 -5.75 -4.21 9.09
N VAL A 69 -5.41 -3.52 10.17
CA VAL A 69 -6.36 -2.97 11.14
C VAL A 69 -6.37 -1.46 10.98
N LEU A 70 -7.53 -0.89 10.66
CA LEU A 70 -7.71 0.56 10.68
C LEU A 70 -7.81 1.01 12.14
N GLU A 71 -6.94 1.92 12.55
CA GLU A 71 -6.91 2.44 13.93
C GLU A 71 -7.63 3.78 14.02
N SER A 72 -7.40 4.65 13.03
CA SER A 72 -8.11 5.93 12.92
C SER A 72 -8.21 6.37 11.48
N LEU A 73 -9.23 7.17 11.19
CA LEU A 73 -9.42 7.84 9.91
C LEU A 73 -9.84 9.28 10.21
N THR A 74 -9.12 10.24 9.67
CA THR A 74 -9.46 11.65 9.78
C THR A 74 -10.47 12.04 8.69
N GLU A 75 -11.22 13.09 8.98
CA GLU A 75 -11.90 13.85 7.93
C GLU A 75 -10.88 14.48 6.96
N PRO A 76 -11.29 14.81 5.73
CA PRO A 76 -10.39 15.42 4.77
C PRO A 76 -10.05 16.84 5.25
N ASP A 77 -8.80 17.22 5.11
CA ASP A 77 -8.38 18.61 5.29
C ASP A 77 -8.87 19.51 4.14
N ASP A 78 -8.58 20.81 4.23
CA ASP A 78 -8.96 21.81 3.21
C ASP A 78 -8.37 21.51 1.81
N SER A 79 -7.36 20.64 1.73
CA SER A 79 -6.75 20.19 0.47
C SER A 79 -7.40 18.92 -0.08
N GLY A 80 -8.42 18.37 0.60
CA GLY A 80 -9.10 17.13 0.22
C GLY A 80 -8.32 15.87 0.60
N VAL A 81 -7.28 15.98 1.44
CA VAL A 81 -6.45 14.85 1.87
C VAL A 81 -7.02 14.24 3.14
N ARG A 82 -7.27 12.94 3.14
CA ARG A 82 -7.61 12.16 4.34
C ARG A 82 -6.38 11.45 4.87
N THR A 83 -6.23 11.37 6.18
CA THR A 83 -5.15 10.60 6.83
C THR A 83 -5.75 9.44 7.59
N ALA A 84 -5.19 8.24 7.43
CA ALA A 84 -5.58 7.06 8.17
C ALA A 84 -4.38 6.47 8.89
N ALA A 85 -4.51 6.15 10.17
CA ALA A 85 -3.55 5.31 10.88
C ALA A 85 -4.01 3.86 10.77
N PHE A 86 -3.10 2.98 10.40
CA PHE A 86 -3.38 1.55 10.32
C PHE A 86 -2.21 0.74 10.85
N ARG A 87 -2.52 -0.47 11.26
CA ARG A 87 -1.54 -1.45 11.74
C ARG A 87 -1.56 -2.65 10.82
N VAL A 88 -0.38 -3.08 10.38
CA VAL A 88 -0.17 -4.31 9.63
C VAL A 88 0.30 -5.37 10.61
N GLU A 89 -0.40 -6.49 10.62
CA GLU A 89 -0.11 -7.64 11.47
C GLU A 89 0.08 -8.89 10.61
N GLY A 90 0.87 -9.83 11.10
CA GLY A 90 1.05 -11.14 10.47
C GLY A 90 2.25 -11.86 11.08
N GLN A 91 2.78 -12.84 10.37
CA GLN A 91 4.01 -13.53 10.74
C GLN A 91 5.00 -13.45 9.59
N LEU A 92 6.26 -13.06 9.84
CA LEU A 92 7.29 -13.03 8.80
C LEU A 92 7.54 -14.45 8.30
N ARG A 93 7.44 -14.65 6.98
CA ARG A 93 7.40 -15.99 6.38
C ARG A 93 8.61 -16.85 6.74
N ASP A 94 9.81 -16.27 6.72
CA ASP A 94 11.06 -17.03 6.86
C ASP A 94 11.71 -16.91 8.25
N ALA A 95 11.16 -16.05 9.11
CA ALA A 95 11.66 -15.86 10.47
C ALA A 95 10.76 -16.52 11.53
N ASP A 96 9.58 -17.01 11.13
CA ASP A 96 8.50 -17.49 12.03
C ASP A 96 8.17 -16.47 13.15
N GLU A 97 8.51 -15.20 12.93
CA GLU A 97 8.45 -14.14 13.93
C GLU A 97 7.15 -13.34 13.76
N PRO A 98 6.41 -13.03 14.84
CA PRO A 98 5.27 -12.14 14.75
C PRO A 98 5.69 -10.75 14.27
N PHE A 99 4.91 -10.22 13.33
CA PHE A 99 5.11 -8.89 12.77
C PHE A 99 3.92 -8.01 13.11
N VAL A 100 4.21 -6.86 13.69
CA VAL A 100 3.24 -5.80 13.96
C VAL A 100 3.93 -4.48 13.66
N ALA A 101 3.40 -3.71 12.72
CA ALA A 101 3.93 -2.41 12.35
C ALA A 101 2.82 -1.39 12.15
N GLY A 102 3.03 -0.19 12.70
CA GLY A 102 2.17 0.96 12.46
C GLY A 102 2.54 1.65 11.16
N ALA A 103 1.53 2.16 10.45
CA ALA A 103 1.71 2.91 9.23
C ALA A 103 0.62 4.00 9.09
N THR A 104 1.00 5.08 8.43
CA THR A 104 0.12 6.19 8.11
C THR A 104 -0.16 6.17 6.61
N LEU A 105 -1.43 6.25 6.25
CA LEU A 105 -1.91 6.40 4.88
C LEU A 105 -2.36 7.85 4.69
N ARG A 106 -1.86 8.51 3.65
CA ARG A 106 -2.45 9.77 3.16
C ARG A 106 -3.17 9.48 1.84
N LEU A 107 -4.43 9.86 1.77
CA LEU A 107 -5.32 9.63 0.65
C LEU A 107 -5.65 10.98 0.03
N GLY A 108 -5.07 11.27 -1.14
CA GLY A 108 -5.37 12.47 -1.91
C GLY A 108 -6.58 12.24 -2.79
N CYS A 109 -7.67 12.96 -2.56
CA CYS A 109 -8.87 12.92 -3.40
C CYS A 109 -8.98 14.20 -4.22
N ALA A 110 -9.32 14.07 -5.50
CA ALA A 110 -9.67 15.21 -6.35
C ALA A 110 -10.92 14.86 -7.17
N GLU A 111 -11.88 15.78 -7.22
CA GLU A 111 -13.13 15.61 -8.00
C GLU A 111 -13.93 14.35 -7.61
N GLY A 112 -13.83 13.92 -6.35
CA GLY A 112 -14.49 12.70 -5.86
C GLY A 112 -13.76 11.40 -6.19
N GLU A 113 -12.59 11.45 -6.86
CA GLU A 113 -11.78 10.29 -7.20
C GLU A 113 -10.50 10.23 -6.35
N LEU A 114 -10.10 9.02 -5.96
CA LEU A 114 -8.82 8.79 -5.29
C LEU A 114 -7.66 8.96 -6.29
N ARG A 115 -6.82 9.98 -6.07
CA ARG A 115 -5.68 10.33 -6.94
C ARG A 115 -4.36 9.82 -6.40
N SER A 116 -4.13 9.88 -5.10
CA SER A 116 -2.88 9.40 -4.50
C SER A 116 -3.12 8.60 -3.24
N VAL A 117 -2.23 7.62 -3.03
CA VAL A 117 -2.15 6.81 -1.83
C VAL A 117 -0.69 6.79 -1.38
N ASP A 118 -0.41 7.52 -0.31
CA ASP A 118 0.95 7.67 0.20
C ASP A 118 1.07 6.96 1.55
N VAL A 119 1.89 5.90 1.60
CA VAL A 119 2.12 5.12 2.81
C VAL A 119 3.41 5.60 3.48
N GLN A 120 3.37 5.82 4.77
CA GLN A 120 4.52 6.13 5.62
C GLN A 120 4.60 5.10 6.74
N CYS A 121 5.76 4.50 6.94
CA CYS A 121 6.00 3.53 8.01
C CYS A 121 7.49 3.54 8.41
N ALA A 122 7.81 2.94 9.55
CA ALA A 122 9.18 2.91 10.05
C ALA A 122 10.10 2.13 9.10
N GLU A 123 11.28 2.68 8.79
CA GLU A 123 12.24 2.04 7.90
C GLU A 123 12.72 0.68 8.41
N GLY A 124 12.83 0.53 9.74
CA GLY A 124 13.17 -0.75 10.37
C GLY A 124 12.16 -1.85 10.08
N ASP A 125 10.87 -1.53 10.07
CA ASP A 125 9.81 -2.49 9.75
C ASP A 125 9.82 -2.85 8.27
N LEU A 126 10.05 -1.88 7.38
CA LEU A 126 10.25 -2.16 5.96
C LEU A 126 11.45 -3.05 5.70
N ALA A 127 12.56 -2.83 6.41
CA ALA A 127 13.76 -3.66 6.29
C ALA A 127 13.48 -5.11 6.73
N ARG A 128 12.72 -5.32 7.81
CA ARG A 128 12.29 -6.65 8.28
C ARG A 128 11.43 -7.36 7.23
N VAL A 129 10.43 -6.67 6.67
CA VAL A 129 9.57 -7.20 5.58
C VAL A 129 10.38 -7.48 4.31
N ALA A 130 11.38 -6.67 3.99
CA ALA A 130 12.24 -6.90 2.82
C ALA A 130 13.20 -8.08 3.02
N ALA A 131 13.71 -8.28 4.24
CA ALA A 131 14.59 -9.40 4.58
C ALA A 131 13.86 -10.75 4.47
N SER A 132 12.59 -10.81 4.91
CA SER A 132 11.74 -12.02 4.83
C SER A 132 11.24 -12.35 3.41
N ARG A 133 11.84 -11.74 2.38
CA ARG A 133 11.60 -12.06 0.96
C ARG A 133 12.83 -12.69 0.29
N ARG A 134 13.98 -12.67 0.97
CA ARG A 134 15.30 -13.06 0.43
C ARG A 134 15.78 -14.42 0.96
N ALA A 135 15.09 -15.03 1.91
CA ALA A 135 15.43 -16.32 2.47
C ALA A 135 14.72 -17.47 1.75
#